data_AF-A0A0E9Y336-F1
#
_entry.id   AF-A0A0E9Y336-F1
#
_cell.length_a   1.000
_cell.length_b   1.000
_cell.length_c   1.000
_cell.angle_alpha   90.00
_cell.angle_beta   90.00
_cell.angle_gamma   90.00
#
_symmetry.space_group_name_H-M   'P 1'
#
loop_
_entity.id
_entity.type
_entity.pdbx_description
1 polymer ?
#
loop_
_entity_poly.entity_id
_entity_poly.type
_entity_poly.pdbx_seq_one_letter_code
_entity_poly.pdbx_strand_id
1 'polypeptide(L)'
;SAYKSLVDVESPNATLDIASTVLIKQNAKILDQYKCDAAWYFHAQVRSVDFLREGSKVAAEINEWVSGKTKGKIPRLLGGALPGNTVAYLINAVYFKGTWLTMFRASET
;
A
#
# COMPACT_ATOMS: atom_id res chain seq x y z
N SER A 1 -4.83 2.18 -17.17
CA SER A 1 -5.77 2.80 -16.22
C SER A 1 -5.19 4.11 -15.73
N ALA A 2 -6.03 5.01 -15.19
CA ALA A 2 -5.57 6.24 -14.54
C ALA A 2 -4.60 5.98 -13.39
N TYR A 3 -4.74 4.84 -12.70
CA TYR A 3 -3.81 4.44 -11.65
C TYR A 3 -2.39 4.20 -12.19
N LYS A 4 -2.25 3.43 -13.29
CA LYS A 4 -0.94 3.19 -13.90
C LYS A 4 -0.25 4.49 -14.32
N SER A 5 -1.00 5.41 -14.94
CA SER A 5 -0.45 6.72 -15.30
C SER A 5 0.00 7.55 -14.10
N LEU A 6 -0.58 7.35 -12.91
CA LEU A 6 -0.17 8.02 -11.67
C LEU A 6 1.10 7.41 -11.06
N VAL A 7 1.26 6.09 -11.14
CA VAL A 7 2.46 5.39 -10.64
C VAL A 7 3.71 5.81 -11.41
N ASP A 8 3.56 6.07 -12.71
CA ASP A 8 4.67 6.42 -13.60
C ASP A 8 4.93 7.94 -13.67
N VAL A 9 4.30 8.77 -12.81
CA VAL A 9 4.52 10.23 -12.82
C VAL A 9 5.87 10.57 -12.21
N GLU A 10 6.74 11.14 -13.05
CA GLU A 10 7.99 11.76 -12.61
C GLU A 10 7.87 13.29 -12.63
N SER A 11 8.39 13.95 -11.60
CA SER A 11 8.46 15.41 -11.52
C SER A 11 9.72 15.85 -10.76
N PRO A 12 10.43 16.89 -11.23
CA PRO A 12 11.57 17.43 -10.49
C PRO A 12 11.14 18.12 -9.18
N ASN A 13 9.89 18.57 -9.10
CA ASN A 13 9.36 19.37 -7.98
C ASN A 13 8.42 18.58 -7.07
N ALA A 14 8.13 17.32 -7.40
CA ALA A 14 7.25 16.49 -6.61
C ALA A 14 7.69 15.03 -6.65
N THR A 15 7.56 14.37 -5.51
CA THR A 15 7.68 12.92 -5.41
C THR A 15 6.31 12.34 -5.12
N LEU A 16 5.90 11.34 -5.91
CA LEU A 16 4.70 10.55 -5.72
C LEU A 16 5.11 9.08 -5.71
N ASP A 17 4.91 8.41 -4.58
CA ASP A 17 5.12 6.97 -4.46
C ASP A 17 3.77 6.33 -4.10
N ILE A 18 3.31 5.40 -4.94
CA ILE A 18 2.06 4.67 -4.75
C ILE A 18 2.37 3.18 -4.76
N ALA A 19 1.81 2.44 -3.81
CA ALA A 19 1.89 0.99 -3.81
C ALA A 19 0.60 0.36 -3.29
N SER A 20 0.23 -0.78 -3.86
CA SER A 20 -0.94 -1.56 -3.46
C SER A 20 -0.54 -3.01 -3.18
N THR A 21 -1.21 -3.64 -2.22
CA THR A 21 -1.07 -5.07 -1.95
C THR A 21 -2.43 -5.66 -1.59
N VAL A 22 -2.66 -6.89 -2.00
CA VAL A 22 -3.87 -7.66 -1.68
C VAL A 22 -3.43 -8.95 -1.01
N LEU A 23 -3.78 -9.09 0.25
CA LEU A 23 -3.61 -10.33 1.01
C LEU A 23 -4.88 -11.15 0.88
N ILE A 24 -4.76 -12.41 0.47
CA ILE A 24 -5.89 -13.32 0.27
C ILE A 24 -5.68 -14.54 1.15
N LYS A 25 -6.75 -15.00 1.80
CA LYS A 25 -6.71 -16.20 2.64
C LYS A 25 -6.28 -17.40 1.80
N GLN A 26 -5.34 -18.18 2.32
CA GLN A 26 -4.92 -19.42 1.69
C GLN A 26 -6.14 -20.34 1.44
N ASN A 27 -6.19 -20.94 0.25
CA ASN A 27 -7.28 -21.80 -0.22
C ASN A 27 -8.65 -21.11 -0.38
N ALA A 28 -8.73 -19.77 -0.28
CA ALA A 28 -9.95 -19.07 -0.65
C ALA A 28 -10.20 -19.15 -2.15
N LYS A 29 -11.43 -19.49 -2.54
CA LYS A 29 -11.87 -19.51 -3.94
C LYS A 29 -12.21 -18.10 -4.43
N ILE A 30 -11.17 -17.30 -4.65
CA ILE A 30 -11.30 -16.00 -5.32
C ILE A 30 -11.08 -16.19 -6.82
N LEU A 31 -11.92 -15.54 -7.64
CA LEU A 31 -11.81 -15.54 -9.09
C LEU A 31 -10.39 -15.16 -9.52
N ASP A 32 -9.78 -15.95 -10.39
CA ASP A 32 -8.44 -15.65 -10.87
C ASP A 32 -8.40 -14.34 -11.67
N GLN A 33 -9.50 -14.01 -12.37
CA GLN A 33 -9.66 -12.72 -13.03
C GLN A 33 -9.50 -11.55 -12.05
N TYR A 34 -10.04 -11.65 -10.83
CA TYR A 34 -9.89 -10.61 -9.82
C TYR A 34 -8.42 -10.42 -9.41
N LYS A 35 -7.65 -11.51 -9.28
CA LYS A 35 -6.22 -11.44 -8.96
C LYS A 35 -5.44 -10.80 -10.12
N CYS A 36 -5.77 -11.17 -11.35
CA CYS A 36 -5.20 -10.58 -12.56
C CYS A 36 -5.51 -9.08 -12.64
N ASP A 37 -6.76 -8.68 -12.40
CA ASP A 37 -7.19 -7.29 -12.45
C ASP A 37 -6.52 -6.46 -11.33
N ALA A 38 -6.40 -7.00 -10.13
CA ALA A 38 -5.68 -6.35 -9.03
C ALA A 38 -4.21 -6.10 -9.40
N ALA A 39 -3.54 -7.10 -9.96
CA ALA A 39 -2.16 -6.95 -10.41
C ALA A 39 -2.04 -5.97 -11.59
N TRP A 40 -2.95 -6.03 -12.57
CA TRP A 40 -2.86 -5.27 -13.80
C TRP A 40 -3.26 -3.80 -13.63
N TYR A 41 -4.40 -3.54 -13.00
CA TYR A 41 -4.93 -2.18 -12.91
C TYR A 41 -4.34 -1.38 -11.75
N PHE A 42 -3.95 -2.05 -10.67
CA PHE A 42 -3.47 -1.42 -9.44
C PHE A 42 -2.00 -1.73 -9.13
N HIS A 43 -1.30 -2.45 -10.01
CA HIS A 43 0.06 -2.93 -9.75
C HIS A 43 0.17 -3.61 -8.39
N ALA A 44 -0.93 -4.24 -7.95
CA ALA A 44 -1.02 -4.73 -6.60
C ALA A 44 -0.25 -6.04 -6.48
N GLN A 45 0.59 -6.13 -5.45
CA GLN A 45 1.16 -7.43 -5.10
C GLN A 45 0.06 -8.30 -4.48
N VAL A 46 -0.26 -9.43 -5.12
CA VAL A 46 -1.25 -10.37 -4.58
C VAL A 46 -0.52 -11.47 -3.83
N ARG A 47 -0.84 -11.66 -2.53
CA ARG A 47 -0.20 -12.66 -1.66
C ARG A 47 -1.25 -13.59 -1.05
N SER A 48 -0.97 -14.89 -1.04
CA SER A 48 -1.73 -15.87 -0.25
C SER A 48 -1.20 -15.91 1.19
N VAL A 49 -2.08 -15.93 2.18
CA VAL A 49 -1.73 -15.85 3.61
C VAL A 49 -2.56 -16.83 4.43
N ASP A 50 -1.93 -17.60 5.32
CA ASP A 50 -2.64 -18.32 6.39
C ASP A 50 -2.89 -17.36 7.56
N PHE A 51 -3.98 -16.60 7.53
CA PHE A 51 -4.26 -15.61 8.57
C PHE A 51 -4.40 -16.20 9.97
N LEU A 52 -4.76 -17.50 10.09
CA LEU A 52 -4.90 -18.15 11.38
C LEU A 52 -3.55 -18.38 12.04
N ARG A 53 -2.53 -18.74 11.26
CA ARG A 53 -1.17 -19.05 11.78
C ARG A 53 -0.19 -17.91 11.64
N GLU A 54 -0.32 -17.10 10.59
CA GLU A 54 0.66 -16.09 10.19
C GLU A 54 0.19 -14.65 10.44
N GLY A 55 -1.03 -14.44 10.97
CA GLY A 55 -1.65 -13.12 11.10
C GLY A 55 -0.78 -12.07 11.80
N SER A 56 -0.04 -12.43 12.86
CA SER A 56 0.90 -11.54 13.56
C SER A 56 2.12 -11.19 12.71
N LYS A 57 2.71 -12.20 12.06
CA LYS A 57 3.91 -12.04 11.22
C LYS A 57 3.59 -11.16 10.02
N VAL A 58 2.50 -11.46 9.31
CA VAL A 58 2.07 -10.69 8.15
C VAL A 58 1.70 -9.26 8.53
N ALA A 59 1.09 -9.03 9.70
CA ALA A 59 0.83 -7.68 10.18
C ALA A 59 2.12 -6.87 10.40
N ALA A 60 3.18 -7.49 10.93
CA ALA A 60 4.48 -6.85 11.08
C ALA A 60 5.14 -6.52 9.72
N GLU A 61 5.13 -7.47 8.78
CA GLU A 61 5.63 -7.26 7.41
C GLU A 61 4.88 -6.13 6.69
N ILE A 62 3.56 -6.06 6.85
CA ILE A 62 2.75 -4.98 6.27
C ILE A 62 3.10 -3.63 6.90
N ASN A 63 3.31 -3.56 8.22
CA ASN A 63 3.73 -2.31 8.87
C ASN A 63 5.09 -1.82 8.35
N GLU A 64 6.06 -2.72 8.21
CA GLU A 64 7.37 -2.40 7.64
C GLU A 64 7.24 -1.93 6.18
N TRP A 65 6.47 -2.66 5.37
CA TRP A 65 6.20 -2.30 3.98
C TRP A 65 5.50 -0.94 3.85
N VAL A 66 4.46 -0.67 4.65
CA VAL A 66 3.75 0.62 4.67
C VAL A 66 4.69 1.75 5.09
N SER A 67 5.49 1.54 6.14
CA SER A 67 6.48 2.52 6.59
C SER A 67 7.46 2.85 5.47
N GLY A 68 8.01 1.84 4.80
CA GLY A 68 8.91 2.03 3.65
C GLY A 68 8.24 2.79 2.49
N LYS A 69 7.02 2.39 2.08
CA LYS A 69 6.27 3.04 1.00
C LYS A 69 5.80 4.46 1.34
N THR A 70 5.72 4.79 2.62
CA THR A 70 5.32 6.13 3.10
C THR A 70 6.50 6.98 3.57
N LYS A 71 7.74 6.55 3.29
CA LYS A 71 8.98 7.22 3.77
C LYS A 71 8.96 7.49 5.28
N GLY A 72 8.47 6.53 6.05
CA GLY A 72 8.35 6.56 7.50
C GLY A 72 7.24 7.46 8.03
N LYS A 73 6.41 8.08 7.18
CA LYS A 73 5.30 8.95 7.63
C LYS A 73 4.16 8.17 8.25
N ILE A 74 3.96 6.92 7.84
CA ILE A 74 3.04 5.98 8.49
C ILE A 74 3.89 4.83 9.04
N PRO A 75 4.48 4.98 10.23
CA PRO A 75 5.39 3.98 10.79
C PRO A 75 4.68 2.67 11.18
N ARG A 76 3.36 2.74 11.44
CA ARG A 76 2.54 1.60 11.81
C ARG A 76 1.09 1.81 11.38
N LEU A 77 0.57 0.88 10.59
CA LEU A 77 -0.84 0.84 10.17
C LEU A 77 -1.66 -0.13 11.02
N LEU A 78 -1.12 -1.32 11.29
CA LEU A 78 -1.79 -2.41 12.00
C LEU A 78 -1.33 -2.48 13.46
N GLY A 79 -2.30 -2.39 14.38
CA GLY A 79 -2.08 -2.44 15.83
C GLY A 79 -1.87 -3.84 16.41
N GLY A 80 -2.16 -4.90 15.64
CA GLY A 80 -2.07 -6.28 16.10
C GLY A 80 -2.18 -7.28 14.95
N ALA A 81 -2.34 -8.55 15.31
CA ALA A 81 -2.51 -9.63 14.35
C ALA A 81 -3.73 -9.40 13.45
N LEU A 82 -3.61 -9.76 12.17
CA LEU A 82 -4.77 -9.87 11.29
C LEU A 82 -5.70 -10.98 11.81
N PRO A 83 -7.03 -10.77 11.87
CA PRO A 83 -7.97 -11.79 12.35
C PRO A 83 -7.90 -13.09 11.53
N GLY A 84 -7.94 -14.25 12.18
CA GLY A 84 -7.83 -15.55 11.50
C GLY A 84 -8.99 -15.90 10.56
N ASN A 85 -10.16 -15.28 10.74
CA ASN A 85 -11.32 -15.44 9.85
C ASN A 85 -11.31 -14.50 8.63
N THR A 86 -10.27 -13.68 8.48
CA THR A 86 -10.07 -12.78 7.34
C THR A 86 -10.10 -13.56 6.02
N VAL A 87 -10.82 -13.05 5.02
CA VAL A 87 -10.84 -13.59 3.65
C VAL A 87 -9.89 -12.83 2.74
N ALA A 88 -9.88 -11.50 2.84
CA ALA A 88 -8.93 -10.64 2.13
C ALA A 88 -8.67 -9.35 2.90
N TYR A 89 -7.47 -8.78 2.72
CA TYR A 89 -7.11 -7.42 3.11
C TYR A 89 -6.56 -6.69 1.89
N LEU A 90 -7.12 -5.53 1.57
CA LEU A 90 -6.65 -4.65 0.50
C LEU A 90 -5.98 -3.45 1.16
N ILE A 91 -4.73 -3.20 0.80
CA ILE A 91 -3.92 -2.14 1.43
C ILE A 91 -3.34 -1.28 0.32
N ASN A 92 -3.50 0.03 0.46
CA ASN A 92 -2.91 1.04 -0.41
C ASN A 92 -2.07 2.00 0.45
N ALA A 93 -0.87 2.30 -0.03
CA ALA A 93 0.07 3.23 0.60
C ALA A 93 0.45 4.31 -0.42
N VAL A 94 0.28 5.57 -0.03
CA VAL A 94 0.57 6.73 -0.87
C VAL A 94 1.46 7.70 -0.09
N TYR A 95 2.56 8.10 -0.72
CA TYR A 95 3.39 9.21 -0.28
C TYR A 95 3.40 10.28 -1.34
N PHE A 96 3.14 11.51 -0.93
CA PHE A 96 3.27 12.68 -1.78
C PHE A 96 4.08 13.76 -1.07
N LYS A 97 5.05 14.32 -1.78
CA LYS A 97 5.77 15.52 -1.35
C LYS A 97 6.03 16.40 -2.55
N GLY A 98 5.33 17.51 -2.61
CA GLY A 98 5.54 18.56 -3.60
C GLY A 98 6.17 19.81 -2.98
N THR A 99 6.92 20.55 -3.79
CA THR A 99 7.35 21.89 -3.45
C THR A 99 6.27 22.88 -3.87
N TRP A 100 5.96 23.85 -3.02
CA TRP A 100 5.04 24.94 -3.36
C TRP A 100 5.56 25.71 -4.58
N LEU A 101 4.66 26.06 -5.50
CA LEU A 101 5.00 26.96 -6.61
C LEU A 101 5.37 28.36 -6.12
N THR A 102 4.68 28.83 -5.08
CA THR A 102 4.98 30.07 -4.36
C THR A 102 5.16 29.72 -2.88
N MET A 103 6.40 29.79 -2.40
CA MET A 103 6.72 29.42 -1.02
C MET A 103 6.24 30.48 -0.02
N PHE A 104 5.87 30.02 1.17
CA PHE A 104 5.67 30.89 2.32
C PHE A 104 7.00 31.51 2.75
N ARG A 105 6.97 32.77 3.18
CA ARG A 105 8.12 33.42 3.79
C ARG A 105 8.25 32.93 5.22
N ALA A 106 9.39 32.30 5.56
CA ALA A 106 9.61 31.76 6.90
C ALA A 106 9.55 32.83 8.01
N SER A 107 9.82 34.10 7.68
CA SER A 107 9.74 35.23 8.62
C SER A 107 8.31 35.71 8.91
N GLU A 108 7.32 35.20 8.17
CA GLU A 108 5.90 35.56 8.30
C GLU A 108 5.07 34.40 8.91
N THR A 109 5.77 33.41 9.51
CA THR A 109 5.23 32.24 10.23
C THR A 109 5.79 32.18 11.62
#